data_AF-A0A5E8AE81-F1
#
_entry.id   AF-A0A5E8AE81-F1
#
_cell.length_a   1.000
_cell.length_b   1.000
_cell.length_c   1.000
_cell.angle_alpha   90.00
_cell.angle_beta   90.00
_cell.angle_gamma   90.00
#
_symmetry.space_group_name_H-M   'P 1'
#
loop_
_entity.id
_entity.type
_entity.pdbx_description
1 polymer ?
#
loop_
_entity_poly.entity_id
_entity_poly.type
_entity_poly.pdbx_seq_one_letter_code
_entity_poly.pdbx_strand_id
1 'polypeptide(L)'
;MDEETAKRSSQQHVARTPFDGLIKNPFALDDKMLSVHADEVHARTTLNWSCPGCLQLLTLKRSINGRPFFAHRANACGSGYETALHAFAKRIIFEEKRILLPPYKVDGEVTSQARELTFDCVVIETVDERSAAVRMVPDCTLTRGSETLYVEIAVTHWVDERKALKVERGGASMIEVTLCRRKASDMGFDALRDYVLSGAKRVWINNAKHGVHLSRLKRMREMAAQKATMRVHELVRSYKPAQCPDDEIRRYRFLLRKWKLDGLIGFANQYPHWFRFTAEDWQTLYLGQMLFDSADPKRSPGDGETFLLHWFNFRFLGDPEYHVGHEQENIFAGLVTDYRQAPSWFNIELISEVEKGRREYGTGPNGFGNPTLALKSFQEHLRMNGRILRLVEDGRYEIDATLMGEIWRCQRMENLLWRSIPSQNIDFKKRTKDQWLQRVPPGHRGLPEAIAKAGGQGWNELEQDLIETSSLVLSAHPKPIKNLLGLPLFKANELASGRSVDHLRSWR
;
A
#
# COMPACT_ATOMS: atom_id res chain seq x y z
N MET A 1 -22.67 21.53 22.98
CA MET A 1 -21.54 22.35 23.45
C MET A 1 -20.35 21.42 23.47
N ASP A 2 -19.33 21.77 22.71
CA ASP A 2 -17.99 21.16 22.60
C ASP A 2 -17.85 19.77 21.97
N GLU A 3 -17.59 19.76 20.65
CA GLU A 3 -16.58 18.90 20.03
C GLU A 3 -16.16 19.38 18.60
N GLU A 4 -16.07 20.69 18.38
CA GLU A 4 -15.79 21.26 17.05
C GLU A 4 -14.68 22.34 17.06
N THR A 5 -13.59 22.06 17.79
CA THR A 5 -12.41 22.95 17.86
C THR A 5 -11.10 22.15 17.81
N ALA A 6 -10.97 21.28 16.80
CA ALA A 6 -9.73 20.52 16.57
C ALA A 6 -9.36 20.36 15.08
N LYS A 7 -9.30 21.45 14.32
CA LYS A 7 -8.39 21.56 13.17
C LYS A 7 -7.58 22.84 13.30
N ARG A 8 -6.55 22.74 14.15
CA ARG A 8 -5.53 23.76 14.38
C ARG A 8 -4.87 24.16 13.07
N SER A 9 -5.09 25.43 12.73
CA SER A 9 -4.23 26.33 11.97
C SER A 9 -2.78 25.84 11.88
N SER A 10 -2.41 25.35 10.70
CA SER A 10 -1.02 25.29 10.24
C SER A 10 -0.76 26.50 9.34
N GLN A 11 -0.96 27.70 9.89
CA GLN A 11 -0.33 28.90 9.35
C GLN A 11 1.16 28.80 9.67
N GLN A 12 1.94 28.28 8.72
CA GLN A 12 3.37 28.54 8.68
C GLN A 12 3.57 30.06 8.56
N HIS A 13 3.80 30.72 9.70
CA HIS A 13 4.40 32.04 9.74
C HIS A 13 5.78 31.94 9.07
N VAL A 14 5.83 32.24 7.78
CA VAL A 14 7.09 32.51 7.10
C VAL A 14 7.64 33.80 7.69
N ALA A 15 8.74 33.68 8.42
CA ALA A 15 9.45 34.80 9.01
C ALA A 15 9.68 35.90 7.96
N ARG A 16 9.25 37.12 8.29
CA ARG A 16 9.59 38.33 7.52
C ARG A 16 11.11 38.51 7.60
N THR A 17 11.81 38.17 6.53
CA THR A 17 13.21 38.60 6.37
C THR A 17 13.22 40.08 6.02
N PRO A 18 14.06 40.91 6.66
CA PRO A 18 14.21 42.31 6.26
C PRO A 18 14.84 42.34 4.86
N PHE A 19 14.15 42.98 3.91
CA PHE A 19 14.69 43.23 2.57
C PHE A 19 15.76 44.33 2.68
N ASP A 20 17.00 43.95 2.98
CA ASP A 20 18.15 44.86 2.98
C ASP A 20 18.95 44.67 1.67
N GLY A 21 18.84 45.66 0.79
CA GLY A 21 19.40 45.67 -0.57
C GLY A 21 18.42 46.30 -1.56
N LEU A 22 18.70 47.53 -2.01
CA LEU A 22 17.89 48.25 -3.00
C LEU A 22 17.62 47.36 -4.23
N ILE A 23 16.36 46.92 -4.39
CA ILE A 23 15.94 46.17 -5.58
C ILE A 23 16.16 47.07 -6.80
N LYS A 24 16.98 46.60 -7.76
CA LYS A 24 17.17 47.29 -9.04
C LYS A 24 15.91 47.09 -9.87
N ASN A 25 15.12 48.16 -10.02
CA ASN A 25 13.86 48.12 -10.75
C ASN A 25 14.14 48.03 -12.28
N PRO A 26 13.78 46.94 -12.96
CA PRO A 26 13.98 46.84 -14.41
C PRO A 26 12.86 47.52 -15.21
N PHE A 27 11.88 48.14 -14.54
CA PHE A 27 10.70 48.69 -15.19
C PHE A 27 10.58 50.22 -15.11
N ALA A 28 9.94 50.79 -16.12
CA ALA A 28 9.50 52.19 -16.14
C ALA A 28 8.21 52.33 -16.96
N LEU A 29 7.57 53.49 -16.90
CA LEU A 29 6.56 53.91 -17.87
C LEU A 29 7.23 54.72 -19.00
N ASP A 30 6.79 54.51 -20.24
CA ASP A 30 7.11 55.38 -21.37
C ASP A 30 6.18 56.61 -21.45
N ASP A 31 6.37 57.45 -22.47
CA ASP A 31 5.57 58.67 -22.66
C ASP A 31 4.06 58.37 -22.90
N LYS A 32 3.70 57.13 -23.24
CA LYS A 32 2.32 56.66 -23.40
C LYS A 32 1.78 55.98 -22.14
N MET A 33 2.50 56.09 -21.02
CA MET A 33 2.15 55.47 -19.74
C MET A 33 2.12 53.94 -19.79
N LEU A 34 2.82 53.31 -20.74
CA LEU A 34 2.92 51.86 -20.84
C LEU A 34 4.11 51.36 -20.04
N SER A 35 3.93 50.26 -19.28
CA SER A 35 5.02 49.61 -18.56
C SER A 35 6.00 48.94 -19.53
N VAL A 36 7.29 49.23 -19.39
CA VAL A 36 8.37 48.73 -20.23
C VAL A 36 9.44 48.05 -19.41
N HIS A 37 10.05 47.00 -19.95
CA HIS A 37 11.26 46.41 -19.41
C HIS A 37 12.51 47.14 -19.92
N ALA A 38 13.56 47.21 -19.10
CA ALA A 38 14.80 47.94 -19.43
C ALA A 38 15.52 47.40 -20.69
N ASP A 39 15.30 46.12 -21.03
CA ASP A 39 15.83 45.52 -22.26
C ASP A 39 15.11 46.01 -23.52
N GLU A 40 13.87 46.51 -23.41
CA GLU A 40 13.07 47.01 -24.54
C GLU A 40 13.42 48.46 -24.93
N VAL A 41 14.25 49.15 -24.14
CA VAL A 41 14.48 50.61 -24.29
C VAL A 41 15.03 50.96 -25.67
N HIS A 42 15.88 50.12 -26.25
CA HIS A 42 16.47 50.36 -27.57
C HIS A 42 15.46 50.32 -28.73
N ALA A 43 14.30 49.70 -28.52
CA ALA A 43 13.22 49.64 -29.50
C ALA A 43 12.22 50.81 -29.37
N ARG A 44 12.45 51.75 -28.45
CA ARG A 44 11.53 52.86 -28.15
C ARG A 44 12.15 54.21 -28.48
N THR A 45 11.31 55.13 -28.95
CA THR A 45 11.70 56.51 -29.31
C THR A 45 11.58 57.51 -28.16
N THR A 46 11.25 57.04 -26.96
CA THR A 46 10.98 57.86 -25.76
C THR A 46 12.27 58.34 -25.11
N LEU A 47 12.29 59.62 -24.71
CA LEU A 47 13.42 60.27 -24.05
C LEU A 47 13.29 60.33 -22.51
N ASN A 48 12.07 60.18 -21.99
CA ASN A 48 11.76 60.30 -20.56
C ASN A 48 11.10 59.02 -20.02
N TRP A 49 11.62 58.52 -18.92
CA TRP A 49 11.10 57.32 -18.24
C TRP A 49 10.48 57.72 -16.92
N SER A 50 9.29 57.24 -16.60
CA SER A 50 8.59 57.62 -15.37
C SER A 50 8.41 56.43 -14.43
N CYS A 51 8.49 56.65 -13.12
CA CYS A 51 8.28 55.61 -12.12
C CYS A 51 6.80 55.22 -12.02
N PRO A 52 6.42 53.94 -12.14
CA PRO A 52 5.01 53.53 -12.03
C PRO A 52 4.38 53.81 -10.65
N GLY A 53 5.18 53.92 -9.58
CA GLY A 53 4.66 54.16 -8.23
C GLY A 53 4.50 55.63 -7.84
N CYS A 54 5.42 56.51 -8.26
CA CYS A 54 5.42 57.93 -7.88
C CYS A 54 5.40 58.91 -9.05
N LEU A 55 5.41 58.40 -10.29
CA LEU A 55 5.43 59.15 -11.55
C LEU A 55 6.64 60.07 -11.76
N GLN A 56 7.64 60.04 -10.86
CA GLN A 56 8.87 60.81 -11.01
C GLN A 56 9.77 60.25 -12.10
N LEU A 57 10.57 61.13 -12.72
CA LEU A 57 11.52 60.77 -13.76
C LEU A 57 12.59 59.80 -13.26
N LEU A 58 12.83 58.78 -14.07
CA LEU A 58 13.83 57.74 -13.91
C LEU A 58 14.96 57.95 -14.93
N THR A 59 16.15 57.48 -14.55
CA THR A 59 17.30 57.40 -15.44
C THR A 59 17.67 55.93 -15.65
N LEU A 60 17.86 55.53 -16.90
CA LEU A 60 18.39 54.21 -17.24
C LEU A 60 19.87 54.12 -16.83
N LYS A 61 20.19 53.11 -16.03
CA LYS A 61 21.55 52.80 -15.56
C LYS A 61 21.89 51.34 -15.88
N ARG A 62 23.17 50.97 -15.80
CA ARG A 62 23.64 49.59 -15.91
C ARG A 62 24.23 49.13 -14.59
N SER A 63 23.91 47.89 -14.22
CA SER A 63 24.50 47.23 -13.06
C SER A 63 25.94 46.80 -13.34
N ILE A 64 26.67 46.39 -12.30
CA ILE A 64 28.04 45.85 -12.43
C ILE A 64 28.10 44.63 -13.35
N ASN A 65 27.01 43.87 -13.46
CA ASN A 65 26.87 42.71 -14.35
C ASN A 65 26.30 43.10 -15.73
N GLY A 66 26.35 44.38 -16.10
CA GLY A 66 25.89 44.90 -17.39
C GLY A 66 24.37 45.01 -17.58
N ARG A 67 23.56 44.47 -16.67
CA ARG A 67 22.08 44.48 -16.78
C ARG A 67 21.51 45.89 -16.64
N PRO A 68 20.64 46.34 -17.55
CA PRO A 68 20.03 47.65 -17.48
C PRO A 68 18.95 47.69 -16.38
N PHE A 69 18.82 48.83 -15.71
CA PHE A 69 17.79 49.08 -14.70
C PHE A 69 17.47 50.56 -14.60
N PHE A 70 16.29 50.91 -14.09
CA PHE A 70 15.90 52.29 -13.89
C PHE A 70 16.15 52.74 -12.44
N ALA A 71 16.70 53.94 -12.29
CA ALA A 71 17.00 54.54 -11.00
C ALA A 71 16.35 55.92 -10.87
N HIS A 72 15.83 56.21 -9.69
CA HIS A 72 15.39 57.57 -9.34
C HIS A 72 16.59 58.51 -9.26
N ARG A 73 16.35 59.78 -9.57
CA ARG A 73 17.39 60.82 -9.51
C ARG A 73 17.69 61.31 -8.08
N ALA A 74 16.74 61.19 -7.14
CA ALA A 74 16.91 61.67 -5.76
C ALA A 74 16.28 60.78 -4.67
N ASN A 75 15.00 60.37 -4.79
CA ASN A 75 14.28 59.63 -3.74
C ASN A 75 13.94 58.18 -4.15
N ALA A 76 14.11 57.21 -3.25
CA ALA A 76 13.68 55.84 -3.47
C ALA A 76 12.17 55.69 -3.22
N CYS A 77 11.44 55.11 -4.17
CA CYS A 77 10.02 54.76 -4.03
C CYS A 77 9.88 53.28 -3.67
N GLY A 78 9.19 52.97 -2.56
CA GLY A 78 9.00 51.58 -2.08
C GLY A 78 7.98 50.76 -2.89
N SER A 79 7.00 51.40 -3.53
CA SER A 79 5.89 50.73 -4.24
C SER A 79 6.05 50.65 -5.76
N GLY A 80 7.06 51.34 -6.32
CA GLY A 80 7.20 51.49 -7.76
C GLY A 80 7.51 50.19 -8.50
N TYR A 81 8.28 49.28 -7.89
CA TYR A 81 8.63 48.00 -8.50
C TYR A 81 7.43 47.05 -8.63
N GLU A 82 6.62 46.93 -7.58
CA GLU A 82 5.46 46.02 -7.55
C GLU A 82 4.39 46.46 -8.55
N THR A 83 4.08 47.76 -8.53
CA THR A 83 3.14 48.39 -9.48
C THR A 83 3.60 48.19 -10.92
N ALA A 84 4.91 48.32 -11.18
CA ALA A 84 5.48 48.15 -12.50
C ALA A 84 5.40 46.72 -13.03
N LEU A 85 5.74 45.74 -12.17
CA LEU A 85 5.69 44.32 -12.50
C LEU A 85 4.25 43.88 -12.78
N HIS A 86 3.29 44.40 -12.01
CA HIS A 86 1.87 44.15 -12.22
C HIS A 86 1.39 44.69 -13.58
N ALA A 87 1.72 45.95 -13.88
CA ALA A 87 1.40 46.57 -15.16
C ALA A 87 2.09 45.88 -16.36
N PHE A 88 3.35 45.46 -16.20
CA PHE A 88 4.08 44.69 -17.21
C PHE A 88 3.36 43.37 -17.51
N ALA A 89 2.97 42.62 -16.48
CA ALA A 89 2.29 41.35 -16.66
C ALA A 89 0.93 41.50 -17.35
N LYS A 90 0.14 42.52 -17.00
CA LYS A 90 -1.11 42.87 -17.69
C LYS A 90 -0.89 43.10 -19.18
N ARG A 91 0.12 43.93 -19.52
CA ARG A 91 0.50 44.23 -20.90
C ARG A 91 0.88 42.96 -21.66
N ILE A 92 1.76 42.12 -21.09
CA ILE A 92 2.19 40.87 -21.74
C ILE A 92 1.00 39.96 -22.03
N ILE A 93 0.07 39.78 -21.08
CA ILE A 93 -1.14 38.97 -21.31
C ILE A 93 -2.01 39.57 -22.41
N PHE A 94 -2.14 40.89 -22.45
CA PHE A 94 -2.90 41.61 -23.48
C PHE A 94 -2.30 41.48 -24.88
N GLU A 95 -0.98 41.64 -25.02
CA GLU A 95 -0.26 41.53 -26.30
C GLU A 95 -0.26 40.10 -26.83
N GLU A 96 -0.01 39.13 -25.95
CA GLU A 96 0.19 37.73 -26.33
C GLU A 96 -1.11 36.95 -26.49
N LYS A 97 -2.18 37.41 -25.84
CA LYS A 97 -3.52 36.78 -25.83
C LYS A 97 -3.49 35.29 -25.53
N ARG A 98 -2.50 34.82 -24.78
CA ARG A 98 -2.36 33.42 -24.39
C ARG A 98 -1.91 33.32 -22.95
N ILE A 99 -2.29 32.23 -22.30
CA ILE A 99 -1.85 31.95 -20.93
C ILE A 99 -1.91 30.45 -20.64
N LEU A 100 -0.97 29.96 -19.83
CA LEU A 100 -1.06 28.61 -19.27
C LEU A 100 -2.17 28.56 -18.22
N LEU A 101 -3.10 27.62 -18.36
CA LEU A 101 -4.03 27.27 -17.30
C LEU A 101 -3.41 26.23 -16.38
N PRO A 102 -3.53 26.39 -15.04
CA PRO A 102 -3.13 25.36 -14.11
C PRO A 102 -4.01 24.10 -14.27
N PRO A 103 -3.52 22.92 -13.86
CA PRO A 103 -4.35 21.72 -13.84
C PRO A 103 -5.54 21.92 -12.91
N TYR A 104 -6.69 21.35 -13.27
CA TYR A 104 -7.89 21.40 -12.44
C TYR A 104 -8.08 20.08 -11.72
N LYS A 105 -8.33 20.16 -10.41
CA LYS A 105 -8.53 19.00 -9.55
C LYS A 105 -9.92 19.04 -8.92
N VAL A 106 -10.56 17.88 -8.87
CA VAL A 106 -11.81 17.65 -8.13
C VAL A 106 -11.53 16.47 -7.19
N ASP A 107 -11.82 16.62 -5.90
CA ASP A 107 -11.51 15.63 -4.85
C ASP A 107 -10.05 15.13 -4.86
N GLY A 108 -9.10 16.03 -5.16
CA GLY A 108 -7.68 15.71 -5.26
C GLY A 108 -7.23 15.06 -6.58
N GLU A 109 -8.18 14.60 -7.42
CA GLU A 109 -7.90 13.98 -8.71
C GLU A 109 -7.87 14.99 -9.86
N VAL A 110 -6.88 14.87 -10.76
CA VAL A 110 -6.73 15.76 -11.92
C VAL A 110 -7.76 15.43 -12.99
N THR A 111 -8.71 16.33 -13.21
CA THR A 111 -9.77 16.18 -14.24
C THR A 111 -9.50 17.00 -15.50
N SER A 112 -8.55 17.94 -15.43
CA SER A 112 -7.98 18.67 -16.56
C SER A 112 -6.50 18.89 -16.36
N GLN A 113 -5.69 18.51 -17.35
CA GLN A 113 -4.25 18.81 -17.33
C GLN A 113 -3.99 20.30 -17.53
N ALA A 114 -2.80 20.74 -17.12
CA ALA A 114 -2.31 22.06 -17.47
C ALA A 114 -2.22 22.19 -18.98
N ARG A 115 -2.67 23.33 -19.53
CA ARG A 115 -2.64 23.57 -20.97
C ARG A 115 -2.55 25.04 -21.26
N GLU A 116 -1.80 25.40 -22.29
CA GLU A 116 -1.80 26.76 -22.82
C GLU A 116 -3.06 26.98 -23.64
N LEU A 117 -3.70 28.13 -23.45
CA LEU A 117 -4.84 28.56 -24.25
C LEU A 117 -4.58 29.94 -24.85
N THR A 118 -4.98 30.11 -26.10
CA THR A 118 -5.05 31.40 -26.80
C THR A 118 -6.49 31.92 -26.77
N PHE A 119 -6.64 33.24 -26.78
CA PHE A 119 -7.89 33.97 -26.63
C PHE A 119 -8.06 34.97 -27.77
N ASP A 120 -9.32 35.28 -28.10
CA ASP A 120 -9.65 36.19 -29.21
C ASP A 120 -9.40 37.65 -28.80
N CYS A 121 -9.77 37.97 -27.56
CA CYS A 121 -9.68 39.31 -27.00
C CYS A 121 -9.25 39.27 -25.53
N VAL A 122 -8.48 40.29 -25.14
CA VAL A 122 -8.04 40.56 -23.77
C VAL A 122 -8.40 42.01 -23.46
N VAL A 123 -8.98 42.24 -22.30
CA VAL A 123 -9.27 43.59 -21.79
C VAL A 123 -8.65 43.74 -20.41
N ILE A 124 -7.99 44.87 -20.14
CA ILE A 124 -7.33 45.16 -18.86
C ILE A 124 -8.27 46.04 -18.01
N GLU A 125 -8.38 45.74 -16.71
CA GLU A 125 -9.03 46.59 -15.68
C GLU A 125 -10.41 47.13 -16.04
N THR A 126 -11.22 46.35 -16.75
CA THR A 126 -12.57 46.74 -17.15
C THR A 126 -13.61 45.95 -16.37
N VAL A 127 -14.68 46.62 -15.95
CA VAL A 127 -15.85 45.96 -15.36
C VAL A 127 -16.50 45.12 -16.44
N ASP A 128 -16.65 43.81 -16.19
CA ASP A 128 -17.45 42.98 -17.08
C ASP A 128 -18.94 43.22 -16.83
N GLU A 129 -19.53 44.13 -17.61
CA GLU A 129 -20.95 44.48 -17.53
C GLU A 129 -21.88 43.31 -17.90
N ARG A 130 -21.37 42.28 -18.60
CA ARG A 130 -22.15 41.08 -18.97
C ARG A 130 -22.33 40.12 -17.80
N SER A 131 -21.46 40.23 -16.78
CA SER A 131 -21.55 39.46 -15.55
C SER A 131 -22.20 40.30 -14.44
N ALA A 132 -23.51 40.57 -14.58
CA ALA A 132 -24.29 41.34 -13.61
C ALA A 132 -24.24 40.78 -12.16
N ALA A 133 -23.90 39.49 -12.00
CA ALA A 133 -23.73 38.83 -10.71
C ALA A 133 -22.40 39.18 -10.00
N VAL A 134 -21.38 39.69 -10.73
CA VAL A 134 -20.03 39.95 -10.21
C VAL A 134 -19.55 41.32 -10.64
N ARG A 135 -19.94 42.37 -9.90
CA ARG A 135 -19.36 43.71 -10.07
C ARG A 135 -17.94 43.74 -9.49
N MET A 136 -16.99 43.29 -10.30
CA MET A 136 -15.56 43.19 -9.99
C MET A 136 -14.77 43.67 -11.20
N VAL A 137 -13.64 44.32 -10.92
CA VAL A 137 -12.63 44.67 -11.92
C VAL A 137 -11.50 43.64 -11.80
N PRO A 138 -11.40 42.69 -12.74
CA PRO A 138 -10.24 41.81 -12.80
C PRO A 138 -9.04 42.52 -13.43
N ASP A 139 -7.83 42.05 -13.15
CA ASP A 139 -6.62 42.58 -13.78
C ASP A 139 -6.64 42.39 -15.30
N CYS A 140 -7.05 41.20 -15.75
CA CYS A 140 -7.32 40.92 -17.16
C CYS A 140 -8.60 40.09 -17.33
N THR A 141 -9.39 40.42 -18.33
CA THR A 141 -10.52 39.61 -18.82
C THR A 141 -10.17 39.07 -20.20
N LEU A 142 -10.07 37.74 -20.31
CA LEU A 142 -9.73 37.04 -21.55
C LEU A 142 -10.98 36.34 -22.07
N THR A 143 -11.26 36.49 -23.36
CA THR A 143 -12.46 35.91 -24.00
C THR A 143 -12.09 35.06 -25.20
N ARG A 144 -12.73 33.89 -25.32
CA ARG A 144 -12.60 32.98 -26.47
C ARG A 144 -13.97 32.42 -26.83
N GLY A 145 -14.51 32.82 -27.98
CA GLY A 145 -15.90 32.54 -28.34
C GLY A 145 -16.84 33.03 -27.25
N SER A 146 -17.62 32.12 -26.66
CA SER A 146 -18.53 32.43 -25.54
C SER A 146 -17.91 32.23 -24.16
N GLU A 147 -16.63 31.84 -24.06
CA GLU A 147 -15.95 31.58 -22.79
C GLU A 147 -15.19 32.81 -22.30
N THR A 148 -15.34 33.12 -21.01
CA THR A 148 -14.60 34.18 -20.32
C THR A 148 -13.72 33.60 -19.22
N LEU A 149 -12.49 34.08 -19.14
CA LEU A 149 -11.54 33.80 -18.07
C LEU A 149 -11.07 35.12 -17.46
N TYR A 150 -11.26 35.27 -16.15
CA TYR A 150 -10.67 36.36 -15.39
C TYR A 150 -9.30 35.96 -14.86
N VAL A 151 -8.35 36.89 -14.91
CA VAL A 151 -7.00 36.69 -14.41
C VAL A 151 -6.69 37.77 -13.39
N GLU A 152 -6.20 37.35 -12.23
CA GLU A 152 -5.66 38.19 -11.17
C GLU A 152 -4.15 37.98 -11.10
N ILE A 153 -3.40 39.07 -10.98
CA ILE A 153 -1.94 39.03 -10.89
C ILE A 153 -1.55 39.43 -9.47
N ALA A 154 -1.08 38.45 -8.70
CA ALA A 154 -0.61 38.67 -7.34
C ALA A 154 0.89 38.95 -7.34
N VAL A 155 1.26 40.18 -6.97
CA VAL A 155 2.65 40.52 -6.60
C VAL A 155 2.77 40.45 -5.09
N THR A 156 2.14 41.36 -4.35
CA THR A 156 2.14 41.38 -2.88
C THR A 156 0.77 41.09 -2.27
N HIS A 157 -0.29 41.23 -3.05
CA HIS A 157 -1.66 40.98 -2.63
C HIS A 157 -2.25 39.82 -3.42
N TRP A 158 -2.79 38.85 -2.69
CA TRP A 158 -3.53 37.72 -3.24
C TRP A 158 -5.02 38.04 -3.29
N VAL A 159 -5.75 37.27 -4.10
CA VAL A 159 -7.20 37.24 -4.09
C VAL A 159 -7.68 36.84 -2.70
N ASP A 160 -8.39 37.76 -2.04
CA ASP A 160 -8.98 37.51 -0.73
C ASP A 160 -10.26 36.65 -0.82
N GLU A 161 -10.71 36.16 0.33
CA GLU A 161 -11.91 35.31 0.43
C GLU A 161 -13.17 36.02 -0.08
N ARG A 162 -13.28 37.34 0.12
CA ARG A 162 -14.44 38.11 -0.30
C ARG A 162 -14.54 38.16 -1.83
N LYS A 163 -13.41 38.31 -2.51
CA LYS A 163 -13.30 38.31 -3.96
C LYS A 163 -13.52 36.90 -4.50
N ALA A 164 -12.90 35.88 -3.89
CA ALA A 164 -13.11 34.47 -4.26
C ALA A 164 -14.60 34.08 -4.22
N LEU A 165 -15.31 34.42 -3.13
CA LEU A 165 -16.73 34.11 -2.96
C LEU A 165 -17.62 34.80 -4.01
N LYS A 166 -17.29 36.02 -4.43
CA LYS A 166 -18.02 36.73 -5.49
C LYS A 166 -17.87 36.01 -6.84
N VAL A 167 -16.67 35.58 -7.16
CA VAL A 167 -16.37 34.84 -8.39
C VAL A 167 -17.10 33.50 -8.42
N GLU A 168 -17.09 32.78 -7.29
CA GLU A 168 -17.79 31.51 -7.13
C GLU A 168 -19.30 31.68 -7.32
N ARG A 169 -19.93 32.63 -6.61
CA ARG A 169 -21.37 32.92 -6.73
C ARG A 169 -21.78 33.34 -8.13
N GLY A 170 -20.89 34.01 -8.85
CA GLY A 170 -21.10 34.37 -10.25
C GLY A 170 -20.90 33.24 -11.25
N GLY A 171 -20.41 32.06 -10.81
CA GLY A 171 -20.09 30.96 -11.69
C GLY A 171 -18.95 31.27 -12.67
N ALA A 172 -18.09 32.23 -12.33
CA ALA A 172 -17.06 32.76 -13.22
C ALA A 172 -15.75 31.95 -13.17
N SER A 173 -15.09 31.74 -14.31
CA SER A 173 -13.74 31.17 -14.31
C SER A 173 -12.71 32.24 -13.97
N MET A 174 -11.93 32.02 -12.90
CA MET A 174 -10.83 32.89 -12.51
C MET A 174 -9.60 32.10 -12.12
N ILE A 175 -8.45 32.56 -12.60
CA ILE A 175 -7.14 32.13 -12.09
C ILE A 175 -6.41 33.30 -11.44
N GLU A 176 -5.57 32.98 -10.47
CA GLU A 176 -4.58 33.90 -9.92
C GLU A 176 -3.18 33.46 -10.38
N VAL A 177 -2.37 34.42 -10.82
CA VAL A 177 -0.98 34.25 -11.24
C VAL A 177 -0.07 34.98 -10.25
N THR A 178 0.75 34.24 -9.52
CA THR A 178 1.63 34.78 -8.48
C THR A 178 3.03 35.07 -9.02
N LEU A 179 3.45 36.33 -9.04
CA LEU A 179 4.75 36.75 -9.58
C LEU A 179 5.85 36.90 -8.52
N CYS A 180 5.54 37.04 -7.23
CA CYS A 180 6.54 37.30 -6.18
C CYS A 180 7.52 36.15 -5.87
N ARG A 181 7.31 34.96 -6.43
CA ARG A 181 8.17 33.79 -6.17
C ARG A 181 9.56 33.89 -6.79
N ARG A 182 9.75 34.74 -7.79
CA ARG A 182 11.05 34.99 -8.42
C ARG A 182 11.27 36.50 -8.54
N LYS A 183 12.51 36.93 -8.36
CA LYS A 183 12.89 38.32 -8.53
C LYS A 183 12.86 38.67 -10.02
N ALA A 184 11.86 39.43 -10.45
CA ALA A 184 11.77 39.91 -11.83
C ALA A 184 12.97 40.79 -12.22
N SER A 185 13.59 41.48 -11.26
CA SER A 185 14.87 42.19 -11.44
C SER A 185 16.02 41.31 -11.97
N ASP A 186 15.91 40.00 -11.82
CA ASP A 186 16.95 39.06 -12.20
C ASP A 186 16.68 38.40 -13.57
N MET A 187 15.59 38.77 -14.24
CA MET A 187 15.19 38.22 -15.53
C MET A 187 15.39 39.25 -16.64
N GLY A 188 15.81 38.77 -17.82
CA GLY A 188 15.67 39.56 -19.05
C GLY A 188 14.23 39.53 -19.55
N PHE A 189 13.91 40.36 -20.54
CA PHE A 189 12.54 40.49 -21.08
C PHE A 189 11.90 39.14 -21.45
N ASP A 190 12.55 38.34 -22.30
CA ASP A 190 11.96 37.06 -22.78
C ASP A 190 11.70 36.07 -21.63
N ALA A 191 12.65 35.97 -20.70
CA ALA A 191 12.52 35.10 -19.54
C ALA A 191 11.38 35.55 -18.62
N LEU A 192 11.20 36.86 -18.43
CA LEU A 192 10.11 37.40 -17.64
C LEU A 192 8.76 37.25 -18.35
N ARG A 193 8.72 37.47 -19.67
CA ARG A 193 7.54 37.23 -20.51
C ARG A 193 7.07 35.78 -20.39
N ASP A 194 7.96 34.81 -20.59
CA ASP A 194 7.62 33.40 -20.48
C ASP A 194 7.23 33.00 -19.05
N TYR A 195 7.86 33.62 -18.05
CA TYR A 195 7.45 33.47 -16.66
C TYR A 195 6.03 33.98 -16.42
N VAL A 196 5.66 35.17 -16.92
CA VAL A 196 4.29 35.69 -16.83
C VAL A 196 3.31 34.76 -17.54
N LEU A 197 3.60 34.29 -18.75
CA LEU A 197 2.66 33.50 -19.56
C LEU A 197 2.51 32.04 -19.10
N SER A 198 3.58 31.44 -18.55
CA SER A 198 3.59 30.00 -18.24
C SER A 198 4.36 29.61 -16.97
N GLY A 199 5.47 30.29 -16.65
CA GLY A 199 6.37 29.86 -15.56
C GLY A 199 5.94 30.22 -14.13
N ALA A 200 5.13 31.25 -13.96
CA ALA A 200 4.64 31.69 -12.65
C ALA A 200 3.66 30.68 -12.04
N LYS A 201 3.60 30.62 -10.70
CA LYS A 201 2.60 29.79 -10.01
C LYS A 201 1.22 30.32 -10.34
N ARG A 202 0.30 29.40 -10.64
CA ARG A 202 -1.07 29.70 -11.03
C ARG A 202 -2.02 28.81 -10.25
N VAL A 203 -3.12 29.37 -9.77
CA VAL A 203 -4.15 28.62 -9.06
C VAL A 203 -5.53 29.00 -9.58
N TRP A 204 -6.45 28.04 -9.57
CA TRP A 204 -7.86 28.33 -9.81
C TRP A 204 -8.46 28.96 -8.56
N ILE A 205 -9.07 30.13 -8.72
CA ILE A 205 -9.94 30.72 -7.69
C ILE A 205 -11.34 30.11 -7.82
N ASN A 206 -11.84 30.04 -9.05
CA ASN A 206 -13.05 29.30 -9.40
C ASN A 206 -12.96 28.81 -10.85
N ASN A 207 -13.63 27.71 -11.15
CA ASN A 207 -13.75 27.19 -12.51
C ASN A 207 -15.24 26.98 -12.81
N ALA A 208 -15.77 27.75 -13.76
CA ALA A 208 -17.18 27.68 -14.17
C ALA A 208 -17.62 26.27 -14.59
N LYS A 209 -16.67 25.43 -15.03
CA LYS A 209 -16.90 24.05 -15.46
C LYS A 209 -16.77 23.04 -14.33
N HIS A 210 -16.76 23.44 -13.06
CA HIS A 210 -16.64 22.52 -11.92
C HIS A 210 -17.65 21.35 -12.02
N GLY A 211 -18.93 21.62 -12.29
CA GLY A 211 -19.95 20.57 -12.45
C GLY A 211 -19.68 19.59 -13.60
N VAL A 212 -19.10 20.07 -14.70
CA VAL A 212 -18.68 19.21 -15.83
C VAL A 212 -17.49 18.34 -15.42
N HIS A 213 -16.51 18.91 -14.72
CA HIS A 213 -15.36 18.18 -14.21
C HIS A 213 -15.75 17.13 -13.16
N LEU A 214 -16.69 17.45 -12.27
CA LEU A 214 -17.26 16.52 -11.29
C LEU A 214 -18.00 15.37 -11.98
N SER A 215 -18.83 15.67 -12.98
CA SER A 215 -19.54 14.64 -13.76
C SER A 215 -18.58 13.73 -14.53
N ARG A 216 -17.50 14.31 -15.09
CA ARG A 216 -16.43 13.54 -15.74
C ARG A 216 -15.72 12.63 -14.74
N LEU A 217 -15.40 13.12 -13.55
CA LEU A 217 -14.76 12.33 -12.49
C LEU A 217 -15.66 11.15 -12.08
N LYS A 218 -16.95 11.40 -11.83
CA LYS A 218 -17.92 10.35 -11.50
C LYS A 218 -17.95 9.26 -12.58
N ARG A 219 -18.09 9.66 -13.86
CA ARG A 219 -18.08 8.71 -14.99
C ARG A 219 -16.77 7.92 -15.10
N MET A 220 -15.63 8.57 -14.87
CA MET A 220 -14.33 7.89 -14.86
C MET A 220 -14.24 6.85 -13.75
N ARG A 221 -14.68 7.19 -12.53
CA ARG A 221 -14.73 6.26 -11.39
C ARG A 221 -15.69 5.10 -11.65
N GLU A 222 -16.88 5.37 -12.19
CA GLU A 222 -17.85 4.32 -12.58
C GLU A 222 -17.28 3.38 -13.64
N MET A 223 -16.62 3.90 -14.68
CA MET A 223 -15.98 3.07 -15.71
C MET A 223 -14.81 2.24 -15.14
N ALA A 224 -14.02 2.83 -14.25
CA ALA A 224 -12.93 2.12 -13.58
C ALA A 224 -13.47 1.00 -12.67
N ALA A 225 -14.53 1.27 -11.92
CA ALA A 225 -15.24 0.28 -11.10
C ALA A 225 -15.78 -0.87 -11.96
N GLN A 226 -16.47 -0.55 -13.06
CA GLN A 226 -16.96 -1.56 -14.02
C GLN A 226 -15.82 -2.41 -14.57
N LYS A 227 -14.69 -1.78 -14.93
CA LYS A 227 -13.51 -2.50 -15.43
C LYS A 227 -12.90 -3.42 -14.37
N ALA A 228 -12.81 -2.98 -13.12
CA ALA A 228 -12.35 -3.80 -12.01
C ALA A 228 -13.27 -5.02 -11.81
N THR A 229 -14.59 -4.82 -11.82
CA THR A 229 -15.56 -5.93 -11.78
C THR A 229 -15.40 -6.88 -12.96
N MET A 230 -15.28 -6.37 -14.19
CA MET A 230 -15.07 -7.21 -15.38
C MET A 230 -13.78 -8.03 -15.28
N ARG A 231 -12.71 -7.49 -14.69
CA ARG A 231 -11.46 -8.23 -14.48
C ARG A 231 -11.64 -9.40 -13.52
N VAL A 232 -12.37 -9.21 -12.42
CA VAL A 232 -12.71 -10.29 -11.49
C VAL A 232 -13.55 -11.37 -12.18
N HIS A 233 -14.57 -10.97 -12.95
CA HIS A 233 -15.37 -11.89 -13.77
C HIS A 233 -14.51 -12.71 -14.73
N GLU A 234 -13.57 -12.05 -15.42
CA GLU A 234 -12.65 -12.69 -16.36
C GLU A 234 -11.79 -13.74 -15.64
N LEU A 235 -11.16 -13.37 -14.53
CA LEU A 235 -10.31 -14.29 -13.73
C LEU A 235 -11.07 -15.53 -13.26
N VAL A 236 -12.30 -15.35 -12.77
CA VAL A 236 -13.15 -16.46 -12.34
C VAL A 236 -13.57 -17.31 -13.54
N ARG A 237 -13.96 -16.69 -14.67
CA ARG A 237 -14.40 -17.42 -15.87
C ARG A 237 -13.25 -18.21 -16.52
N SER A 238 -12.04 -17.66 -16.52
CA SER A 238 -10.85 -18.31 -17.08
C SER A 238 -10.17 -19.25 -16.09
N TYR A 239 -10.69 -19.36 -14.86
CA TYR A 239 -10.08 -20.14 -13.80
C TYR A 239 -9.89 -21.61 -14.22
N LYS A 240 -8.66 -22.09 -14.09
CA LYS A 240 -8.30 -23.50 -14.17
C LYS A 240 -7.35 -23.81 -13.02
N PRO A 241 -7.67 -24.77 -12.14
CA PRO A 241 -6.78 -25.14 -11.05
C PRO A 241 -5.46 -25.68 -11.61
N ALA A 242 -4.34 -25.24 -11.05
CA ALA A 242 -3.06 -25.86 -11.31
C ALA A 242 -2.95 -27.19 -10.53
N GLN A 243 -2.09 -28.09 -10.98
CA GLN A 243 -1.63 -29.19 -10.12
C GLN A 243 -0.48 -28.68 -9.26
N CYS A 244 -0.47 -29.05 -7.99
CA CYS A 244 0.65 -28.76 -7.11
C CYS A 244 1.83 -29.67 -7.49
N PRO A 245 3.07 -29.14 -7.59
CA PRO A 245 4.24 -29.96 -7.84
C PRO A 245 4.37 -31.11 -6.83
N ASP A 246 4.70 -32.30 -7.33
CA ASP A 246 4.74 -33.51 -6.51
C ASP A 246 5.74 -33.39 -5.35
N ASP A 247 6.89 -32.74 -5.53
CA ASP A 247 7.89 -32.53 -4.49
C ASP A 247 7.38 -31.64 -3.33
N GLU A 248 6.56 -30.63 -3.63
CA GLU A 248 5.93 -29.78 -2.60
C GLU A 248 4.93 -30.57 -1.73
N ILE A 249 4.19 -31.51 -2.33
CA ILE A 249 3.03 -32.14 -1.68
C ILE A 249 3.27 -33.59 -1.23
N ARG A 250 4.31 -34.27 -1.76
CA ARG A 250 4.62 -35.69 -1.51
C ARG A 250 4.71 -36.01 -0.03
N ARG A 251 5.33 -35.14 0.78
CA ARG A 251 5.46 -35.34 2.23
C ARG A 251 4.07 -35.43 2.87
N TYR A 252 3.17 -34.50 2.57
CA TYR A 252 1.84 -34.50 3.16
C TYR A 252 0.97 -35.64 2.64
N ARG A 253 1.01 -35.97 1.35
CA ARG A 253 0.29 -37.15 0.82
C ARG A 253 0.72 -38.44 1.53
N PHE A 254 2.02 -38.61 1.77
CA PHE A 254 2.54 -39.75 2.54
C PHE A 254 2.00 -39.76 3.98
N LEU A 255 2.04 -38.61 4.67
CA LEU A 255 1.56 -38.50 6.05
C LEU A 255 0.05 -38.73 6.15
N LEU A 256 -0.75 -38.16 5.24
CA LEU A 256 -2.20 -38.38 5.22
C LEU A 256 -2.54 -39.85 5.04
N ARG A 257 -1.86 -40.57 4.12
CA ARG A 257 -2.02 -42.03 3.97
C ARG A 257 -1.62 -42.80 5.22
N LYS A 258 -0.49 -42.45 5.85
CA LYS A 258 -0.04 -43.06 7.11
C LYS A 258 -1.11 -42.96 8.20
N TRP A 259 -1.79 -41.82 8.27
CA TRP A 259 -2.84 -41.55 9.24
C TRP A 259 -4.26 -41.91 8.76
N LYS A 260 -4.40 -42.52 7.57
CA LYS A 260 -5.70 -42.86 6.94
C LYS A 260 -6.64 -41.66 6.79
N LEU A 261 -6.08 -40.49 6.52
CA LEU A 261 -6.79 -39.22 6.34
C LEU A 261 -6.89 -38.81 4.86
N ASP A 262 -6.29 -39.58 3.95
CA ASP A 262 -6.31 -39.34 2.51
C ASP A 262 -7.70 -39.52 1.87
N GLY A 263 -8.65 -40.14 2.57
CA GLY A 263 -10.06 -40.18 2.14
C GLY A 263 -10.83 -38.87 2.35
N LEU A 264 -10.24 -37.87 3.01
CA LEU A 264 -10.89 -36.60 3.36
C LEU A 264 -10.54 -35.45 2.39
N ILE A 265 -9.66 -35.71 1.42
CA ILE A 265 -9.25 -34.76 0.39
C ILE A 265 -9.98 -35.07 -0.93
N GLY A 266 -9.97 -34.11 -1.86
CA GLY A 266 -10.75 -34.20 -3.10
C GLY A 266 -12.20 -33.71 -2.96
N PHE A 267 -12.54 -33.07 -1.84
CA PHE A 267 -13.86 -32.49 -1.61
C PHE A 267 -14.14 -31.36 -2.61
N ALA A 268 -15.24 -31.48 -3.36
CA ALA A 268 -15.63 -30.46 -4.34
C ALA A 268 -16.11 -29.18 -3.64
N ASN A 269 -15.38 -28.08 -3.82
CA ASN A 269 -15.71 -26.79 -3.24
C ASN A 269 -16.75 -26.04 -4.10
N GLN A 270 -17.68 -25.32 -3.46
CA GLN A 270 -18.64 -24.46 -4.15
C GLN A 270 -17.97 -23.28 -4.89
N TYR A 271 -16.81 -22.82 -4.41
CA TYR A 271 -16.06 -21.70 -4.96
C TYR A 271 -14.58 -22.07 -5.18
N PRO A 272 -14.29 -22.97 -6.13
CA PRO A 272 -12.94 -23.51 -6.32
C PRO A 272 -11.94 -22.44 -6.79
N HIS A 273 -12.41 -21.39 -7.48
CA HIS A 273 -11.58 -20.29 -8.02
C HIS A 273 -10.79 -19.51 -6.98
N TRP A 274 -11.14 -19.62 -5.70
CA TRP A 274 -10.36 -19.04 -4.61
C TRP A 274 -9.06 -19.81 -4.31
N PHE A 275 -8.89 -21.02 -4.83
CA PHE A 275 -7.71 -21.84 -4.61
C PHE A 275 -6.89 -21.96 -5.88
N ARG A 276 -5.57 -21.90 -5.74
CA ARG A 276 -4.63 -22.02 -6.86
C ARG A 276 -4.61 -23.41 -7.45
N PHE A 277 -4.69 -24.43 -6.59
CA PHE A 277 -4.49 -25.81 -6.98
C PHE A 277 -5.80 -26.60 -7.06
N THR A 278 -5.73 -27.83 -7.57
CA THR A 278 -6.86 -28.77 -7.57
C THR A 278 -7.39 -29.00 -6.16
N ALA A 279 -8.65 -29.44 -6.04
CA ALA A 279 -9.29 -29.72 -4.75
C ALA A 279 -8.43 -30.65 -3.89
N GLU A 280 -7.94 -31.74 -4.46
CA GLU A 280 -7.08 -32.70 -3.76
C GLU A 280 -5.78 -32.05 -3.25
N ASP A 281 -5.16 -31.19 -4.07
CA ASP A 281 -3.87 -30.61 -3.77
C ASP A 281 -3.93 -29.53 -2.69
N TRP A 282 -4.80 -28.52 -2.83
CA TRP A 282 -4.86 -27.47 -1.81
C TRP A 282 -5.37 -28.02 -0.47
N GLN A 283 -6.26 -29.01 -0.48
CA GLN A 283 -6.75 -29.66 0.74
C GLN A 283 -5.66 -30.49 1.41
N THR A 284 -4.81 -31.16 0.63
CA THR A 284 -3.63 -31.85 1.16
C THR A 284 -2.65 -30.88 1.80
N LEU A 285 -2.39 -29.73 1.16
CA LEU A 285 -1.53 -28.69 1.72
C LEU A 285 -2.12 -28.09 3.00
N TYR A 286 -3.43 -27.80 3.00
CA TYR A 286 -4.16 -27.29 4.16
C TYR A 286 -4.06 -28.25 5.34
N LEU A 287 -4.46 -29.52 5.16
CA LEU A 287 -4.38 -30.52 6.22
C LEU A 287 -2.94 -30.79 6.63
N GLY A 288 -2.01 -30.79 5.68
CA GLY A 288 -0.60 -31.02 5.92
C GLY A 288 0.02 -29.98 6.85
N GLN A 289 -0.19 -28.70 6.54
CA GLN A 289 0.25 -27.58 7.35
C GLN A 289 -0.45 -27.59 8.72
N MET A 290 -1.77 -27.80 8.73
CA MET A 290 -2.60 -27.80 9.92
C MET A 290 -2.26 -28.91 10.91
N LEU A 291 -1.93 -30.13 10.44
CA LEU A 291 -1.74 -31.30 11.30
C LEU A 291 -0.27 -31.61 11.56
N PHE A 292 0.62 -31.34 10.61
CA PHE A 292 2.00 -31.86 10.66
C PHE A 292 3.08 -30.79 10.83
N ASP A 293 2.74 -29.51 10.64
CA ASP A 293 3.68 -28.39 10.82
C ASP A 293 3.23 -27.40 11.91
N SER A 294 1.98 -27.47 12.39
CA SER A 294 1.42 -26.62 13.46
C SER A 294 1.96 -26.92 14.87
N ALA A 295 2.72 -28.01 15.02
CA ALA A 295 3.31 -28.39 16.29
C ALA A 295 4.60 -27.59 16.56
N ASP A 296 4.56 -26.65 17.51
CA ASP A 296 5.79 -26.25 18.20
C ASP A 296 6.41 -27.52 18.81
N PRO A 297 7.63 -27.92 18.40
CA PRO A 297 8.29 -29.13 18.90
C PRO A 297 8.60 -29.08 20.41
N LYS A 298 8.32 -27.96 21.09
CA LYS A 298 8.54 -27.75 22.53
C LYS A 298 7.28 -27.82 23.40
N ARG A 299 6.07 -27.85 22.85
CA ARG A 299 4.82 -27.91 23.63
C ARG A 299 4.02 -29.16 23.30
N SER A 300 3.66 -29.92 24.33
CA SER A 300 2.72 -31.05 24.22
C SER A 300 1.30 -30.50 24.15
N PRO A 301 0.41 -31.02 23.28
CA PRO A 301 -1.01 -30.65 23.24
C PRO A 301 -1.82 -30.95 24.53
N GLY A 302 -1.17 -31.37 25.61
CA GLY A 302 -1.79 -31.76 26.88
C GLY A 302 -2.14 -30.61 27.83
N ASP A 303 -1.72 -29.37 27.56
CA ASP A 303 -1.84 -28.25 28.51
C ASP A 303 -3.15 -27.45 28.37
N GLY A 304 -4.22 -28.06 27.84
CA GLY A 304 -5.51 -27.37 27.66
C GLY A 304 -5.46 -26.17 26.71
N GLU A 305 -4.34 -25.98 26.00
CA GLU A 305 -4.22 -24.97 24.95
C GLU A 305 -5.02 -25.44 23.75
N THR A 306 -6.18 -24.83 23.60
CA THR A 306 -6.94 -24.82 22.37
C THR A 306 -6.01 -24.47 21.20
N PHE A 307 -5.77 -25.43 20.29
CA PHE A 307 -5.19 -25.10 18.99
C PHE A 307 -6.27 -24.38 18.19
N LEU A 308 -6.47 -23.10 18.53
CA LEU A 308 -7.02 -22.14 17.59
C LEU A 308 -6.18 -22.28 16.33
N LEU A 309 -6.83 -22.44 15.19
CA LEU A 309 -6.22 -22.30 13.87
C LEU A 309 -5.65 -20.87 13.77
N HIS A 310 -4.53 -20.60 14.45
CA HIS A 310 -3.93 -19.27 14.59
C HIS A 310 -3.44 -18.73 13.25
N TRP A 311 -3.32 -19.59 12.23
CA TRP A 311 -3.06 -19.20 10.85
C TRP A 311 -4.25 -18.49 10.19
N PHE A 312 -5.41 -18.51 10.82
CA PHE A 312 -6.61 -17.80 10.42
C PHE A 312 -7.20 -17.10 11.65
N ASN A 313 -6.44 -16.20 12.24
CA ASN A 313 -6.92 -15.35 13.32
C ASN A 313 -7.98 -14.39 12.76
N PHE A 314 -9.23 -14.88 12.72
CA PHE A 314 -10.40 -14.03 12.82
C PHE A 314 -10.23 -13.24 14.12
N ARG A 315 -9.73 -12.01 14.05
CA ARG A 315 -10.13 -11.02 15.04
C ARG A 315 -11.65 -10.87 14.89
N PHE A 316 -12.37 -11.66 15.70
CA PHE A 316 -13.78 -11.49 16.05
C PHE A 316 -14.01 -10.01 16.38
N LEU A 317 -15.04 -9.37 15.83
CA LEU A 317 -16.40 -9.36 16.39
C LEU A 317 -16.41 -9.01 17.89
N GLY A 318 -15.65 -7.98 18.28
CA GLY A 318 -15.61 -7.49 19.66
C GLY A 318 -14.96 -6.11 19.82
N ASP A 319 -14.81 -5.33 18.76
CA ASP A 319 -14.43 -3.93 18.87
C ASP A 319 -15.73 -3.08 18.88
N PRO A 320 -16.10 -2.45 20.01
CA PRO A 320 -17.33 -1.67 20.12
C PRO A 320 -17.40 -0.51 19.11
N GLU A 321 -16.26 -0.06 18.59
CA GLU A 321 -16.19 1.00 17.57
C GLU A 321 -16.48 0.51 16.14
N TYR A 322 -16.53 -0.81 15.90
CA TYR A 322 -16.85 -1.40 14.59
C TYR A 322 -18.29 -1.90 14.48
N HIS A 323 -19.13 -1.58 15.46
CA HIS A 323 -20.57 -1.85 15.47
C HIS A 323 -21.37 -0.58 15.19
N VAL A 324 -21.12 0.09 14.07
CA VAL A 324 -22.05 1.13 13.60
C VAL A 324 -22.20 1.04 12.08
N GLY A 325 -23.14 0.19 11.66
CA GLY A 325 -23.68 0.19 10.30
C GLY A 325 -23.58 -1.15 9.58
N HIS A 326 -24.72 -1.76 9.31
CA HIS A 326 -24.93 -2.81 8.31
C HIS A 326 -24.52 -4.25 8.69
N GLU A 327 -25.53 -5.03 9.08
CA GLU A 327 -25.54 -6.50 9.23
C GLU A 327 -25.09 -7.28 7.96
N GLN A 328 -24.79 -6.60 6.84
CA GLN A 328 -24.25 -7.18 5.61
C GLN A 328 -22.73 -6.99 5.44
N GLU A 329 -22.05 -6.23 6.31
CA GLU A 329 -20.63 -5.86 6.14
C GLU A 329 -19.63 -6.87 6.76
N ASN A 330 -20.12 -7.84 7.54
CA ASN A 330 -19.29 -8.81 8.28
C ASN A 330 -18.90 -10.10 7.53
N ILE A 331 -19.16 -10.18 6.22
CA ILE A 331 -18.86 -11.39 5.41
C ILE A 331 -17.41 -11.45 4.92
N PHE A 332 -16.58 -10.45 5.25
CA PHE A 332 -15.19 -10.31 4.80
C PHE A 332 -14.16 -10.16 5.93
N ALA A 333 -14.59 -10.14 7.19
CA ALA A 333 -13.68 -10.01 8.32
C ALA A 333 -13.00 -11.36 8.61
N GLY A 334 -11.66 -11.40 8.50
CA GLY A 334 -10.86 -12.35 9.27
C GLY A 334 -9.85 -13.26 8.55
N LEU A 335 -9.66 -13.16 7.23
CA LEU A 335 -8.69 -14.06 6.55
C LEU A 335 -7.74 -13.40 5.57
N VAL A 336 -7.91 -12.10 5.31
CA VAL A 336 -7.09 -11.38 4.34
C VAL A 336 -6.91 -9.91 4.76
N THR A 337 -6.56 -9.65 6.02
CA THR A 337 -6.11 -8.29 6.38
C THR A 337 -4.74 -7.99 5.77
N ASP A 338 -3.98 -9.02 5.38
CA ASP A 338 -2.77 -8.95 4.56
C ASP A 338 -2.65 -10.18 3.65
N TYR A 339 -3.23 -10.13 2.44
CA TYR A 339 -3.13 -11.20 1.42
C TYR A 339 -1.71 -11.64 1.10
N ARG A 340 -0.70 -10.82 1.45
CA ARG A 340 0.72 -11.17 1.29
C ARG A 340 1.16 -12.30 2.22
N GLN A 341 0.39 -12.58 3.27
CA GLN A 341 0.61 -13.69 4.21
C GLN A 341 -0.30 -14.88 3.94
N ALA A 342 -1.19 -14.80 2.94
CA ALA A 342 -2.05 -15.92 2.59
C ALA A 342 -1.21 -17.11 2.10
N PRO A 343 -1.55 -18.34 2.50
CA PRO A 343 -0.87 -19.53 2.02
C PRO A 343 -0.84 -19.62 0.49
N SER A 344 0.25 -20.17 -0.05
CA SER A 344 0.51 -20.26 -1.50
C SER A 344 -0.54 -21.03 -2.31
N TRP A 345 -1.39 -21.82 -1.62
CA TRP A 345 -2.48 -22.58 -2.21
C TRP A 345 -3.77 -21.77 -2.41
N PHE A 346 -3.83 -20.51 -1.97
CA PHE A 346 -4.87 -19.56 -2.39
C PHE A 346 -4.57 -18.93 -3.75
N ASN A 347 -5.62 -18.52 -4.46
CA ASN A 347 -5.53 -17.72 -5.68
C ASN A 347 -5.27 -16.25 -5.33
N ILE A 348 -4.00 -15.92 -5.07
CA ILE A 348 -3.58 -14.58 -4.63
C ILE A 348 -3.89 -13.50 -5.67
N GLU A 349 -3.82 -13.81 -6.97
CA GLU A 349 -4.16 -12.86 -8.03
C GLU A 349 -5.62 -12.42 -7.92
N LEU A 350 -6.55 -13.38 -7.82
CA LEU A 350 -7.97 -13.09 -7.69
C LEU A 350 -8.28 -12.32 -6.39
N ILE A 351 -7.68 -12.74 -5.26
CA ILE A 351 -7.86 -12.06 -3.98
C ILE A 351 -7.38 -10.61 -4.06
N SER A 352 -6.20 -10.38 -4.63
CA SER A 352 -5.62 -9.04 -4.76
C SER A 352 -6.46 -8.13 -5.65
N GLU A 353 -7.00 -8.63 -6.76
CA GLU A 353 -7.87 -7.86 -7.65
C GLU A 353 -9.20 -7.48 -6.99
N VAL A 354 -9.81 -8.40 -6.23
CA VAL A 354 -11.04 -8.12 -5.48
C VAL A 354 -10.81 -7.07 -4.38
N GLU A 355 -9.72 -7.19 -3.63
CA GLU A 355 -9.38 -6.21 -2.60
C GLU A 355 -9.08 -4.83 -3.17
N LYS A 356 -8.33 -4.79 -4.28
CA LYS A 356 -8.05 -3.55 -5.00
C LYS A 356 -9.36 -2.90 -5.46
N GLY A 357 -10.26 -3.67 -6.06
CA GLY A 357 -11.57 -3.21 -6.49
C GLY A 357 -12.38 -2.61 -5.33
N ARG A 358 -12.42 -3.29 -4.18
CA ARG A 358 -13.10 -2.81 -2.98
C ARG A 358 -12.49 -1.51 -2.45
N ARG A 359 -11.16 -1.47 -2.30
CA ARG A 359 -10.44 -0.31 -1.74
C ARG A 359 -10.55 0.93 -2.61
N GLU A 360 -10.44 0.75 -3.93
CA GLU A 360 -10.42 1.87 -4.88
C GLU A 360 -11.83 2.31 -5.31
N TYR A 361 -12.79 1.37 -5.38
CA TYR A 361 -14.10 1.63 -6.02
C TYR A 361 -15.32 1.15 -5.21
N GLY A 362 -15.14 0.55 -4.03
CA GLY A 362 -16.25 0.02 -3.23
C GLY A 362 -16.93 -1.22 -3.83
N THR A 363 -16.34 -1.86 -4.84
CA THR A 363 -16.92 -3.04 -5.49
C THR A 363 -16.60 -4.31 -4.70
N GLY A 364 -17.63 -5.08 -4.32
CA GLY A 364 -17.48 -6.41 -3.72
C GLY A 364 -17.41 -7.54 -4.77
N PRO A 365 -17.11 -8.78 -4.36
CA PRO A 365 -17.07 -9.95 -5.24
C PRO A 365 -18.47 -10.48 -5.58
N ASN A 366 -19.45 -9.60 -5.81
CA ASN A 366 -20.86 -9.93 -5.96
C ASN A 366 -21.07 -11.16 -6.87
N GLY A 367 -21.61 -12.25 -6.32
CA GLY A 367 -21.88 -13.50 -7.04
C GLY A 367 -20.74 -14.54 -7.07
N PHE A 368 -19.54 -14.23 -6.56
CA PHE A 368 -18.37 -15.13 -6.60
C PHE A 368 -18.01 -15.78 -5.25
N GLY A 369 -18.86 -15.59 -4.24
CA GLY A 369 -18.56 -15.99 -2.86
C GLY A 369 -17.37 -15.21 -2.29
N ASN A 370 -16.74 -15.75 -1.25
CA ASN A 370 -15.52 -15.20 -0.68
C ASN A 370 -14.60 -16.36 -0.26
N PRO A 371 -13.27 -16.13 -0.18
CA PRO A 371 -12.31 -17.20 0.10
C PRO A 371 -12.53 -17.86 1.47
N THR A 372 -13.02 -17.09 2.45
CA THR A 372 -13.36 -17.60 3.79
C THR A 372 -14.49 -18.62 3.75
N LEU A 373 -15.57 -18.31 3.03
CA LEU A 373 -16.72 -19.20 2.86
C LEU A 373 -16.32 -20.47 2.10
N ALA A 374 -15.47 -20.31 1.08
CA ALA A 374 -14.90 -21.43 0.36
C ALA A 374 -14.13 -22.36 1.31
N LEU A 375 -13.23 -21.83 2.14
CA LEU A 375 -12.48 -22.62 3.11
C LEU A 375 -13.39 -23.26 4.18
N LYS A 376 -14.35 -22.49 4.71
CA LYS A 376 -15.30 -22.96 5.74
C LYS A 376 -16.12 -24.17 5.26
N SER A 377 -16.49 -24.21 3.98
CA SER A 377 -17.20 -25.39 3.43
C SER A 377 -16.37 -26.68 3.54
N PHE A 378 -15.05 -26.59 3.36
CA PHE A 378 -14.16 -27.74 3.53
C PHE A 378 -13.93 -28.07 5.01
N GLN A 379 -13.76 -27.06 5.87
CA GLN A 379 -13.68 -27.28 7.32
C GLN A 379 -14.93 -27.98 7.87
N GLU A 380 -16.11 -27.62 7.37
CA GLU A 380 -17.35 -28.29 7.72
C GLU A 380 -17.40 -29.74 7.22
N HIS A 381 -16.88 -30.02 6.02
CA HIS A 381 -16.68 -31.39 5.56
C HIS A 381 -15.76 -32.20 6.49
N LEU A 382 -14.65 -31.61 6.95
CA LEU A 382 -13.71 -32.24 7.90
C LEU A 382 -14.36 -32.51 9.26
N ARG A 383 -15.22 -31.59 9.74
CA ARG A 383 -16.01 -31.77 10.96
C ARG A 383 -16.96 -32.95 10.83
N MET A 384 -17.74 -32.98 9.76
CA MET A 384 -18.83 -33.95 9.58
C MET A 384 -18.32 -35.36 9.23
N ASN A 385 -17.25 -35.47 8.45
CA ASN A 385 -16.80 -36.77 7.91
C ASN A 385 -15.46 -37.23 8.49
N GLY A 386 -14.58 -36.31 8.87
CA GLY A 386 -13.24 -36.65 9.35
C GLY A 386 -13.10 -36.77 10.85
N ARG A 387 -14.03 -36.17 11.63
CA ARG A 387 -13.88 -35.96 13.08
C ARG A 387 -12.56 -35.28 13.47
N ILE A 388 -11.92 -34.59 12.52
CA ILE A 388 -10.66 -33.86 12.72
C ILE A 388 -10.95 -32.53 13.41
N LEU A 389 -12.09 -31.92 13.09
CA LEU A 389 -12.51 -30.66 13.66
C LEU A 389 -13.71 -30.85 14.58
N ARG A 390 -13.76 -30.09 15.67
CA ARG A 390 -14.90 -29.95 16.57
C ARG A 390 -15.35 -28.50 16.56
N LEU A 391 -16.66 -28.27 16.67
CA LEU A 391 -17.23 -26.94 16.81
C LEU A 391 -17.39 -26.65 18.30
N VAL A 392 -16.84 -25.54 18.78
CA VAL A 392 -17.01 -25.07 20.16
C VAL A 392 -18.15 -24.08 20.30
N GLU A 393 -18.59 -23.81 21.53
CA GLU A 393 -19.80 -23.03 21.85
C GLU A 393 -19.81 -21.61 21.24
N ASP A 394 -18.64 -21.02 21.00
CA ASP A 394 -18.50 -19.71 20.35
C ASP A 394 -18.49 -19.75 18.81
N GLY A 395 -18.75 -20.92 18.22
CA GLY A 395 -18.83 -21.12 16.77
C GLY A 395 -17.49 -21.30 16.06
N ARG A 396 -16.37 -21.41 16.79
CA ARG A 396 -15.04 -21.69 16.22
C ARG A 396 -14.82 -23.18 15.99
N TYR A 397 -13.94 -23.50 15.03
CA TYR A 397 -13.45 -24.87 14.82
C TYR A 397 -12.13 -25.08 15.55
N GLU A 398 -12.05 -26.19 16.28
CA GLU A 398 -10.84 -26.65 16.96
C GLU A 398 -10.44 -28.01 16.41
N ILE A 399 -9.14 -28.29 16.39
CA ILE A 399 -8.65 -29.60 15.99
C ILE A 399 -8.87 -30.59 17.14
N ASP A 400 -9.27 -31.81 16.80
CA ASP A 400 -9.42 -32.92 17.75
C ASP A 400 -8.12 -33.16 18.54
N ALA A 401 -8.16 -32.83 19.83
CA ALA A 401 -7.00 -32.90 20.71
C ALA A 401 -6.44 -34.33 20.87
N THR A 402 -7.28 -35.35 20.72
CA THR A 402 -6.84 -36.75 20.76
C THR A 402 -5.99 -37.06 19.53
N LEU A 403 -6.51 -36.77 18.33
CA LEU A 403 -5.78 -36.97 17.08
C LEU A 403 -4.49 -36.15 17.04
N MET A 404 -4.53 -34.88 17.43
CA MET A 404 -3.33 -34.03 17.46
C MET A 404 -2.29 -34.53 18.46
N GLY A 405 -2.73 -34.99 19.63
CA GLY A 405 -1.86 -35.62 20.61
C GLY A 405 -1.17 -36.86 20.05
N GLU A 406 -1.90 -37.74 19.36
CA GLU A 406 -1.33 -38.92 18.71
C GLU A 406 -0.29 -38.53 17.65
N ILE A 407 -0.63 -37.60 16.75
CA ILE A 407 0.27 -37.13 15.68
C ILE A 407 1.56 -36.56 16.27
N TRP A 408 1.42 -35.66 17.25
CA TRP A 408 2.55 -35.01 17.90
C TRP A 408 3.48 -36.03 18.57
N ARG A 409 2.93 -36.95 19.38
CA ARG A 409 3.74 -37.96 20.09
C ARG A 409 4.49 -38.87 19.11
N CYS A 410 3.82 -39.33 18.05
CA CYS A 410 4.48 -40.13 17.02
C CYS A 410 5.60 -39.36 16.29
N GLN A 411 5.39 -38.09 15.94
CA GLN A 411 6.42 -37.27 15.30
C GLN A 411 7.59 -36.98 16.25
N ARG A 412 7.29 -36.66 17.51
CA ARG A 412 8.27 -36.42 18.58
C ARG A 412 9.15 -37.65 18.80
N MET A 413 8.53 -38.83 18.88
CA MET A 413 9.22 -40.11 19.01
C MET A 413 10.19 -40.34 17.84
N GLU A 414 9.70 -40.24 16.60
CA GLU A 414 10.54 -40.46 15.42
C GLU A 414 11.69 -39.46 15.33
N ASN A 415 11.48 -38.20 15.72
CA ASN A 415 12.50 -37.16 15.76
C ASN A 415 13.58 -37.45 16.81
N LEU A 416 13.18 -37.84 18.03
CA LEU A 416 14.12 -38.21 19.08
C LEU A 416 14.92 -39.46 18.67
N LEU A 417 14.23 -40.50 18.17
CA LEU A 417 14.86 -41.71 17.67
C LEU A 417 15.87 -41.42 16.55
N TRP A 418 15.53 -40.55 15.59
CA TRP A 418 16.44 -40.14 14.52
C TRP A 418 17.71 -39.45 15.05
N ARG A 419 17.59 -38.67 16.12
CA ARG A 419 18.72 -38.00 16.79
C ARG A 419 19.56 -38.98 17.61
N SER A 420 18.93 -40.01 18.19
CA SER A 420 19.57 -41.06 18.98
C SER A 420 20.40 -42.06 18.17
N ILE A 421 20.29 -42.09 16.84
CA ILE A 421 21.11 -42.96 15.98
C ILE A 421 22.41 -42.21 15.62
N PRO A 422 23.60 -42.65 16.09
CA PRO A 422 24.85 -41.93 15.86
C PRO A 422 25.46 -42.30 14.51
N SER A 423 24.84 -41.85 13.41
CA SER A 423 25.35 -42.09 12.04
C SER A 423 25.03 -40.93 11.11
N GLN A 424 25.97 -40.58 10.23
CA GLN A 424 25.75 -39.62 9.14
C GLN A 424 25.14 -40.28 7.89
N ASN A 425 25.12 -41.63 7.83
CA ASN A 425 24.53 -42.34 6.71
C ASN A 425 22.99 -42.35 6.84
N ILE A 426 22.32 -41.61 5.97
CA ILE A 426 20.85 -41.42 5.98
C ILE A 426 20.11 -42.74 5.77
N ASP A 427 20.57 -43.61 4.87
CA ASP A 427 19.91 -44.89 4.60
C ASP A 427 20.05 -45.87 5.77
N PHE A 428 21.22 -45.87 6.42
CA PHE A 428 21.41 -46.63 7.65
C PHE A 428 20.51 -46.12 8.78
N LYS A 429 20.40 -44.81 8.94
CA LYS A 429 19.48 -44.20 9.93
C LYS A 429 18.03 -44.60 9.65
N LYS A 430 17.57 -44.50 8.40
CA LYS A 430 16.22 -44.91 7.99
C LYS A 430 15.96 -46.38 8.32
N ARG A 431 16.83 -47.29 7.86
CA ARG A 431 16.69 -48.73 8.14
C ARG A 431 16.68 -49.05 9.63
N THR A 432 17.59 -48.45 10.40
CA THR A 432 17.67 -48.67 11.86
C THR A 432 16.42 -48.15 12.56
N LYS A 433 15.94 -46.96 12.19
CA LYS A 433 14.68 -46.39 12.69
C LYS A 433 13.50 -47.33 12.40
N ASP A 434 13.36 -47.75 11.14
CA ASP A 434 12.24 -48.57 10.69
C ASP A 434 12.24 -49.94 11.37
N GLN A 435 13.41 -50.58 11.54
CA GLN A 435 13.55 -51.82 12.31
C GLN A 435 13.22 -51.63 13.79
N TRP A 436 13.65 -50.52 14.39
CA TRP A 436 13.41 -50.23 15.80
C TRP A 436 11.90 -50.02 16.08
N LEU A 437 11.18 -49.36 15.17
CA LEU A 437 9.74 -49.13 15.29
C LEU A 437 8.91 -50.43 15.26
N GLN A 438 9.47 -51.53 14.74
CA GLN A 438 8.79 -52.83 14.62
C GLN A 438 9.06 -53.78 15.80
N ARG A 439 9.74 -53.33 16.85
CA ARG A 439 10.04 -54.15 18.04
C ARG A 439 9.69 -53.43 19.33
N VAL A 440 9.45 -54.20 20.38
CA VAL A 440 9.20 -53.68 21.72
C VAL A 440 10.52 -53.12 22.29
N PRO A 441 10.60 -51.82 22.66
CA PRO A 441 11.79 -51.27 23.27
C PRO A 441 12.07 -51.92 24.64
N PRO A 442 13.33 -52.21 24.99
CA PRO A 442 13.70 -52.70 26.32
C PRO A 442 13.13 -51.81 27.43
N GLY A 443 12.44 -52.41 28.41
CA GLY A 443 11.83 -51.67 29.52
C GLY A 443 10.40 -51.18 29.27
N HIS A 444 9.87 -51.34 28.06
CA HIS A 444 8.54 -50.87 27.66
C HIS A 444 7.58 -52.02 27.34
N ARG A 445 6.27 -51.79 27.47
CA ARG A 445 5.22 -52.80 27.25
C ARG A 445 4.35 -52.47 26.03
N GLY A 446 4.95 -52.54 24.85
CA GLY A 446 4.22 -52.32 23.59
C GLY A 446 5.13 -51.90 22.44
N LEU A 447 4.58 -51.88 21.23
CA LEU A 447 5.25 -51.26 20.10
C LEU A 447 5.33 -49.74 20.30
N PRO A 448 6.42 -49.08 19.86
CA PRO A 448 6.62 -47.65 20.10
C PRO A 448 5.48 -46.78 19.60
N GLU A 449 4.96 -47.07 18.40
CA GLU A 449 3.85 -46.31 17.83
C GLU A 449 2.55 -46.48 18.65
N ALA A 450 2.29 -47.68 19.19
CA ALA A 450 1.13 -47.93 20.03
C ALA A 450 1.25 -47.20 21.37
N ILE A 451 2.44 -47.18 21.98
CA ILE A 451 2.74 -46.42 23.20
C ILE A 451 2.54 -44.91 22.93
N ALA A 452 3.11 -44.40 21.84
CA ALA A 452 2.98 -43.00 21.45
C ALA A 452 1.52 -42.61 21.19
N LYS A 453 0.71 -43.44 20.51
CA LYS A 453 -0.71 -43.16 20.31
C LYS A 453 -1.49 -43.16 21.62
N ALA A 454 -1.31 -44.19 22.45
CA ALA A 454 -1.99 -44.31 23.75
C ALA A 454 -1.69 -43.15 24.70
N GLY A 455 -0.49 -42.57 24.65
CA GLY A 455 -0.09 -41.48 25.55
C GLY A 455 0.06 -41.93 27.00
N GLY A 456 -0.13 -41.00 27.94
CA GLY A 456 -0.09 -41.28 29.38
C GLY A 456 1.29 -41.67 29.90
N GLN A 457 1.33 -42.44 31.00
CA GLN A 457 2.57 -42.78 31.70
C GLN A 457 3.55 -43.55 30.80
N GLY A 458 3.06 -44.52 30.01
CA GLY A 458 3.93 -45.29 29.12
C GLY A 458 4.62 -44.43 28.05
N TRP A 459 3.92 -43.41 27.53
CA TRP A 459 4.54 -42.41 26.66
C TRP A 459 5.59 -41.58 27.40
N ASN A 460 5.27 -41.06 28.58
CA ASN A 460 6.19 -40.21 29.34
C ASN A 460 7.51 -40.93 29.66
N GLU A 461 7.43 -42.21 30.03
CA GLU A 461 8.59 -43.06 30.25
C GLU A 461 9.40 -43.27 28.97
N LEU A 462 8.74 -43.58 27.84
CA LEU A 462 9.40 -43.79 26.55
C LEU A 462 10.06 -42.51 26.00
N GLU A 463 9.36 -41.38 26.11
CA GLU A 463 9.88 -40.07 25.70
C GLU A 463 11.12 -39.71 26.51
N GLN A 464 11.09 -39.91 27.84
CA GLN A 464 12.22 -39.62 28.70
C GLN A 464 13.45 -40.48 28.35
N ASP A 465 13.27 -41.79 28.15
CA ASP A 465 14.36 -42.68 27.74
C ASP A 465 14.95 -42.26 26.38
N LEU A 466 14.10 -41.84 25.43
CA LEU A 466 14.53 -41.34 24.12
C LEU A 466 15.28 -40.00 24.23
N ILE A 467 14.84 -39.09 25.11
CA ILE A 467 15.52 -37.82 25.39
C ILE A 467 16.92 -38.09 25.97
N GLU A 468 17.02 -38.95 26.98
CA GLU A 468 18.29 -39.34 27.59
C GLU A 468 19.24 -39.96 26.57
N THR A 469 18.74 -40.90 25.76
CA THR A 469 19.53 -41.55 24.71
C THR A 469 20.00 -40.55 23.64
N SER A 470 19.12 -39.62 23.22
CA SER A 470 19.49 -38.61 22.23
C SER A 470 20.54 -37.63 22.78
N SER A 471 20.45 -37.30 24.08
CA SER A 471 21.39 -36.41 24.75
C SER A 471 22.78 -37.05 24.87
N LEU A 472 22.86 -38.37 25.06
CA LEU A 472 24.12 -39.11 25.08
C LEU A 472 24.87 -39.02 23.75
N VAL A 473 24.16 -39.02 22.63
CA VAL A 473 24.75 -38.89 21.29
C VAL A 473 25.18 -37.45 20.98
N LEU A 474 24.45 -36.45 21.49
CA LEU A 474 24.64 -35.05 21.15
C LEU A 474 25.55 -34.27 22.12
N SER A 475 25.75 -34.77 23.35
CA SER A 475 26.52 -34.07 24.39
C SER A 475 28.03 -34.30 24.29
N ALA A 476 28.82 -33.24 24.47
CA ALA A 476 30.28 -33.34 24.66
C ALA A 476 30.66 -34.02 25.99
N HIS A 477 29.75 -34.02 26.97
CA HIS A 477 29.90 -34.65 28.28
C HIS A 477 28.65 -35.47 28.60
N PRO A 478 28.52 -36.68 28.04
CA PRO A 478 27.33 -37.51 28.24
C PRO A 478 27.24 -38.00 29.69
N LYS A 479 26.05 -37.91 30.28
CA LYS A 479 25.75 -38.53 31.58
C LYS A 479 25.42 -40.01 31.39
N PRO A 480 25.69 -40.88 32.39
CA PRO A 480 25.20 -42.25 32.37
C PRO A 480 23.68 -42.28 32.24
N ILE A 481 23.16 -43.14 31.35
CA ILE A 481 21.72 -43.30 31.11
C ILE A 481 21.26 -44.70 31.52
N LYS A 482 19.96 -44.84 31.81
CA LYS A 482 19.38 -46.07 32.36
C LYS A 482 19.36 -47.23 31.37
N ASN A 483 19.08 -46.96 30.10
CA ASN A 483 19.06 -47.96 29.03
C ASN A 483 19.35 -47.30 27.67
N LEU A 484 19.69 -48.10 26.66
CA LEU A 484 19.95 -47.63 25.29
C LEU A 484 18.79 -47.88 24.34
N LEU A 485 17.65 -48.37 24.86
CA LEU A 485 16.50 -48.82 24.06
C LEU A 485 16.88 -49.83 22.95
N GLY A 486 17.98 -50.57 23.14
CA GLY A 486 18.54 -51.49 22.14
C GLY A 486 19.09 -50.81 20.87
N LEU A 487 19.29 -49.49 20.89
CA LEU A 487 19.90 -48.75 19.78
C LEU A 487 21.41 -49.05 19.70
N PRO A 488 21.98 -49.09 18.50
CA PRO A 488 23.40 -49.33 18.34
C PRO A 488 24.19 -48.14 18.90
N LEU A 489 25.05 -48.39 19.89
CA LEU A 489 26.08 -47.44 20.29
C LEU A 489 27.28 -47.57 19.35
N PHE A 490 27.55 -46.53 18.59
CA PHE A 490 28.84 -46.39 17.92
C PHE A 490 29.64 -45.30 18.66
N LYS A 491 30.90 -45.58 18.99
CA LYS A 491 31.81 -44.49 19.39
C LYS A 491 31.96 -43.56 18.19
N ALA A 492 31.76 -42.26 18.40
CA ALA A 492 31.85 -41.23 17.36
C ALA A 492 33.14 -41.28 16.52
N ASN A 493 34.23 -41.87 17.05
CA ASN A 493 35.51 -42.01 16.36
C ASN A 493 35.59 -43.15 15.33
N GLU A 494 34.69 -44.14 15.35
CA GLU A 494 34.78 -45.29 14.42
C GLU A 494 34.18 -44.97 13.04
N LEU A 495 33.17 -44.10 12.98
CA LEU A 495 32.48 -43.70 11.73
C LEU A 495 33.21 -42.62 10.92
N ALA A 496 34.05 -41.80 11.55
CA ALA A 496 34.89 -40.82 10.83
C ALA A 496 36.04 -41.48 10.03
N SER A 497 36.33 -42.76 10.29
CA SER A 497 37.48 -43.48 9.72
C SER A 497 37.19 -44.26 8.42
N GLY A 498 35.95 -44.25 7.93
CA GLY A 498 35.57 -44.94 6.69
C GLY A 498 35.70 -46.48 6.72
N ARG A 499 35.91 -47.08 7.90
CA ARG A 499 35.99 -48.54 8.03
C ARG A 499 34.61 -49.17 7.93
N SER A 500 34.45 -50.12 7.00
CA SER A 500 33.22 -50.91 6.84
C SER A 500 32.85 -51.62 8.14
N VAL A 501 31.58 -51.54 8.54
CA VAL A 501 30.99 -52.11 9.76
C VAL A 501 30.80 -53.64 9.67
N ASP A 502 31.33 -54.30 8.63
CA ASP A 502 31.12 -55.74 8.40
C ASP A 502 31.66 -56.65 9.52
N HIS A 503 32.61 -56.18 10.32
CA HIS A 503 33.21 -56.93 11.42
C HIS A 503 32.38 -56.93 12.73
N LEU A 504 31.27 -56.18 12.80
CA LEU A 504 30.40 -56.15 13.99
C LEU A 504 29.16 -57.04 13.87
N ARG A 505 29.00 -57.82 12.80
CA ARG A 505 27.93 -58.82 12.63
C ARG A 505 28.10 -60.08 13.51
N SER A 506 29.13 -60.17 14.34
CA SER A 506 29.42 -61.32 15.19
C SER A 506 29.07 -61.06 16.66
N TRP A 507 27.81 -60.79 16.96
CA TRP A 507 27.26 -61.00 18.30
C TRP A 507 26.01 -61.88 18.13
N ARG A 508 26.18 -63.17 18.41
CA ARG A 508 25.10 -64.16 18.53
C ARG A 508 24.47 -64.07 19.91
#